data_AF-A0A3D0ETL9-F1
#
_entry.id   AF-A0A3D0ETL9-F1
#
_cell.length_a   1.000
_cell.length_b   1.000
_cell.length_c   1.000
_cell.angle_alpha   90.00
_cell.angle_beta   90.00
_cell.angle_gamma   90.00
#
_symmetry.space_group_name_H-M   'P 1'
#
loop_
_entity.id
_entity.type
_entity.pdbx_description
1 polymer ?
#
loop_
_entity_poly.entity_id
_entity_poly.type
_entity_poly.pdbx_seq_one_letter_code
_entity_poly.pdbx_strand_id
1 'polypeptide(L)'
;GIGGIIGAIGAGILSAPEFGGVGYGEGVTMGSQVAIQVEGVVITILWSGIASFILIKIIDAIIGIRPTEDEEREGLDATSHGEAAYHN
;
A
#
# COMPACT_ATOMS: atom_id res chain seq x y z
N GLY A 1 -1.78 1.30 -2.49
CA GLY A 1 -1.31 2.63 -2.91
C GLY A 1 -2.43 3.40 -3.60
N ILE A 2 -2.11 4.49 -4.32
CA ILE A 2 -3.10 5.44 -4.86
C ILE A 2 -4.15 4.77 -5.77
N GLY A 3 -3.74 3.88 -6.69
CA GLY A 3 -4.67 3.18 -7.57
C GLY A 3 -5.72 2.35 -6.84
N GLY A 4 -5.34 1.73 -5.71
CA GLY A 4 -6.28 0.97 -4.87
C GLY A 4 -7.28 1.88 -4.14
N ILE A 5 -6.84 3.06 -3.70
CA ILE A 5 -7.71 4.05 -3.04
C ILE A 5 -8.77 4.56 -4.03
N ILE A 6 -8.33 4.96 -5.23
CA ILE A 6 -9.22 5.42 -6.29
C ILE A 6 -10.20 4.31 -6.68
N GLY A 7 -9.71 3.08 -6.84
CA GLY A 7 -10.55 1.93 -7.15
C GLY A 7 -11.58 1.62 -6.07
N ALA A 8 -11.19 1.65 -4.79
CA ALA A 8 -12.09 1.36 -3.67
C ALA A 8 -13.22 2.40 -3.55
N ILE A 9 -12.89 3.69 -3.65
CA ILE A 9 -13.90 4.77 -3.65
C ILE A 9 -14.76 4.68 -4.91
N GLY A 10 -14.15 4.42 -6.06
CA GLY A 10 -14.84 4.22 -7.34
C GLY A 10 -15.84 3.07 -7.28
N ALA A 11 -15.54 1.97 -6.58
CA ALA A 11 -16.48 0.87 -6.39
C ALA A 11 -17.76 1.32 -5.67
N GLY A 12 -17.67 2.28 -4.75
CA GLY A 12 -18.85 2.86 -4.10
C GLY A 12 -19.83 3.53 -5.08
N ILE A 13 -19.32 4.06 -6.20
CA ILE A 13 -20.11 4.72 -7.26
C ILE A 13 -20.51 3.70 -8.33
N LEU A 14 -19.55 2.92 -8.82
CA LEU A 14 -19.71 2.03 -9.98
C LEU A 14 -20.49 0.74 -9.65
N SER A 15 -20.74 0.45 -8.37
CA SER A 15 -21.69 -0.60 -7.97
C SER A 15 -23.14 -0.27 -8.31
N ALA A 16 -23.48 0.99 -8.63
CA ALA A 16 -24.86 1.37 -8.93
C ALA A 16 -25.38 0.72 -10.23
N PRO A 17 -26.64 0.26 -10.29
CA PRO A 17 -27.19 -0.40 -11.47
C PRO A 17 -27.19 0.49 -12.72
N GLU A 18 -27.30 1.81 -12.55
CA GLU A 18 -27.30 2.80 -13.63
C GLU A 18 -25.98 2.81 -14.42
N PHE A 19 -24.90 2.34 -13.80
CA PHE A 19 -23.59 2.19 -14.43
C PHE A 19 -23.26 0.73 -14.81
N GLY A 20 -24.24 -0.18 -14.74
CA GLY A 20 -24.05 -1.62 -15.00
C GLY A 20 -23.51 -2.40 -13.79
N GLY A 21 -23.53 -1.80 -12.60
CA GLY A 21 -23.14 -2.46 -11.34
C GLY A 21 -24.21 -3.40 -10.79
N VAL A 22 -23.82 -4.22 -9.81
CA VAL A 22 -24.69 -5.24 -9.18
C VAL A 22 -25.78 -4.67 -8.27
N GLY A 23 -25.78 -3.36 -8.03
CA GLY A 23 -26.65 -2.70 -7.08
C GLY A 23 -26.09 -2.67 -5.66
N TYR A 24 -26.82 -1.99 -4.79
CA TYR A 24 -26.52 -1.91 -3.35
C TYR A 24 -27.44 -2.83 -2.55
N GLY A 25 -27.05 -3.12 -1.30
CA GLY A 25 -27.92 -3.82 -0.36
C GLY A 25 -29.20 -3.03 -0.05
N GLU A 26 -30.20 -3.70 0.50
CA GLU A 26 -31.46 -3.04 0.87
C GLU A 26 -31.23 -1.87 1.84
N GLY A 27 -31.79 -0.70 1.52
CA GLY A 27 -31.60 0.53 2.30
C GLY A 27 -30.24 1.23 2.11
N VAL A 28 -29.33 0.69 1.30
CA VAL A 28 -28.02 1.30 1.02
C VAL A 28 -28.12 2.20 -0.22
N THR A 29 -27.69 3.44 -0.06
CA THR A 29 -27.56 4.42 -1.13
C THR A 29 -26.12 4.48 -1.65
N MET A 30 -25.92 5.03 -2.85
CA MET A 30 -24.58 5.32 -3.38
C MET A 30 -23.75 6.17 -2.41
N GLY A 31 -24.35 7.21 -1.80
CA GLY A 31 -23.66 8.06 -0.83
C GLY A 31 -23.20 7.29 0.40
N SER A 32 -24.05 6.43 0.97
CA SER A 32 -23.66 5.56 2.09
C SER A 32 -22.60 4.53 1.69
N GLN A 33 -22.66 3.97 0.48
CA GLN A 33 -21.65 3.02 0.03
C GLN A 33 -20.28 3.70 -0.15
N VAL A 34 -20.24 4.90 -0.74
CA VAL A 34 -19.00 5.69 -0.85
C VAL A 34 -18.42 6.00 0.53
N ALA A 35 -19.25 6.36 1.50
CA ALA A 35 -18.80 6.60 2.88
C ALA A 35 -18.16 5.34 3.51
N ILE A 36 -18.78 4.18 3.35
CA ILE A 36 -18.24 2.89 3.84
C ILE A 36 -16.90 2.57 3.15
N GLN A 37 -16.78 2.81 1.85
CA GLN A 37 -15.52 2.57 1.12
C GLN A 37 -14.40 3.51 1.58
N VAL A 38 -14.73 4.79 1.88
CA VAL A 38 -13.78 5.74 2.45
C VAL A 38 -13.32 5.28 3.84
N GLU A 39 -14.24 4.84 4.70
CA GLU A 39 -13.91 4.28 6.01
C GLU A 39 -12.96 3.07 5.88
N GLY A 40 -13.29 2.12 4.99
CA GLY A 40 -12.44 0.97 4.70
C GLY A 40 -11.04 1.35 4.22
N VAL A 41 -10.93 2.38 3.37
CA VAL A 41 -9.63 2.92 2.94
C VAL A 41 -8.84 3.48 4.13
N VAL A 42 -9.49 4.27 5.00
CA VAL A 42 -8.82 4.83 6.19
C VAL A 42 -8.34 3.72 7.12
N ILE A 43 -9.19 2.73 7.39
CA ILE A 43 -8.84 1.58 8.24
C ILE A 43 -7.65 0.82 7.65
N THR A 44 -7.65 0.54 6.35
CA THR A 44 -6.55 -0.20 5.71
C THR A 44 -5.25 0.59 5.67
N ILE A 45 -5.30 1.91 5.49
CA ILE A 45 -4.12 2.79 5.59
C ILE A 45 -3.56 2.76 7.01
N LEU A 46 -4.40 2.94 8.02
CA LEU A 46 -3.97 2.92 9.42
C LEU A 46 -3.40 1.56 9.80
N TRP A 47 -4.09 0.48 9.45
CA TRP A 47 -3.63 -0.88 9.73
C TRP A 47 -2.29 -1.16 9.07
N SER A 48 -2.19 -0.99 7.75
CA SER A 48 -0.94 -1.27 7.03
C SER A 48 0.19 -0.34 7.47
N GLY A 49 -0.08 0.96 7.65
CA GLY A 49 0.92 1.92 8.10
C GLY A 49 1.46 1.64 9.50
N ILE A 50 0.58 1.42 10.48
CA ILE A 50 0.98 1.15 11.88
C ILE A 50 1.66 -0.21 11.99
N ALA A 51 1.07 -1.26 11.40
CA ALA A 51 1.65 -2.60 11.45
C ALA A 51 3.02 -2.64 10.77
N SER A 52 3.16 -2.07 9.56
CA SER A 52 4.46 -1.99 8.89
C SER A 52 5.46 -1.17 9.69
N PHE A 53 5.06 -0.03 10.28
CA PHE A 53 5.96 0.78 11.12
C PHE A 53 6.49 -0.02 12.31
N ILE A 54 5.62 -0.72 13.04
CA ILE A 54 6.01 -1.55 14.18
C ILE A 54 6.97 -2.65 13.73
N LEU A 55 6.63 -3.39 12.68
CA LEU A 55 7.45 -4.50 12.18
C LEU A 55 8.82 -4.02 11.70
N ILE A 56 8.88 -2.93 10.93
CA ILE A 56 10.13 -2.34 10.48
C ILE A 56 10.98 -1.93 11.68
N LYS A 57 10.41 -1.29 12.70
CA LYS A 57 11.15 -0.89 13.90
C LYS A 57 11.70 -2.08 14.70
N ILE A 58 10.93 -3.16 14.79
CA ILE A 58 11.39 -4.39 15.47
C ILE A 58 12.56 -5.00 14.69
N ILE A 59 12.45 -5.13 13.37
CA ILE A 59 13.49 -5.71 12.52
C ILE A 59 14.76 -4.84 12.56
N ASP A 60 14.60 -3.53 12.44
CA ASP A 60 15.69 -2.56 12.48
C ASP A 60 16.46 -2.61 13.81
N ALA A 61 15.76 -2.84 14.93
CA ALA A 61 16.39 -2.97 16.24
C ALA A 61 17.15 -4.30 16.44
N ILE A 62 16.79 -5.37 15.73
CA ILE A 62 17.38 -6.70 15.91
C ILE A 62 18.53 -6.94 14.91
N ILE A 63 18.31 -6.60 13.64
CA ILE A 63 19.20 -6.94 12.53
C ILE A 63 19.75 -5.68 11.85
N GLY A 64 18.98 -4.59 11.84
CA GLY A 64 19.23 -3.45 10.96
C GLY A 64 18.74 -3.75 9.54
N ILE A 65 17.80 -2.95 9.03
CA ILE A 65 17.20 -3.19 7.71
C ILE A 65 17.89 -2.42 6.57
N ARG A 66 18.61 -1.34 6.92
CA ARG A 66 19.26 -0.46 5.94
C ARG A 66 20.75 -0.78 5.84
N PRO A 67 21.31 -0.86 4.62
CA PRO A 67 22.76 -0.97 4.42
C PRO A 67 23.51 0.23 5.04
N THR A 68 24.79 0.05 5.33
CA THR A 68 25.65 1.14 5.80
C THR A 68 25.85 2.20 4.71
N GLU A 69 26.21 3.43 5.09
CA GLU A 69 26.43 4.51 4.10
C GLU A 69 27.55 4.19 3.10
N ASP A 70 28.57 3.44 3.54
CA ASP A 70 29.67 3.03 2.68
C ASP A 70 29.19 1.96 1.67
N GLU A 71 28.35 1.01 2.10
CA GLU A 71 27.74 0.01 1.21
C GLU A 71 26.75 0.64 0.22
N GLU A 72 25.99 1.68 0.63
CA GLU A 72 25.11 2.44 -0.27
C GLU A 72 25.91 3.24 -1.31
N ARG A 73 27.12 3.73 -0.97
CA ARG A 73 28.01 4.49 -1.87
C ARG A 73 28.74 3.61 -2.88
N GLU A 74 29.26 2.47 -2.44
CA GLU A 74 29.96 1.51 -3.30
C GLU A 74 28.97 0.78 -4.24
N GLY A 75 27.70 0.68 -3.81
CA GLY A 75 26.60 0.14 -4.59
C GLY A 75 26.23 -1.27 -4.13
N LEU A 76 24.93 -1.52 -4.01
CA LEU A 76 24.39 -2.79 -3.49
C LEU A 76 24.74 -3.99 -4.36
N ASP A 77 24.87 -3.80 -5.67
CA ASP A 77 25.29 -4.86 -6.57
C ASP A 77 26.70 -5.36 -6.19
N ALA A 78 27.62 -4.45 -5.88
CA ALA A 78 28.98 -4.79 -5.47
C ALA A 78 29.03 -5.32 -4.03
N THR A 79 28.36 -4.64 -3.09
CA THR A 79 28.49 -4.93 -1.65
C THR A 79 27.64 -6.10 -1.17
N SER A 80 26.45 -6.29 -1.74
CA SER A 80 25.49 -7.34 -1.35
C SER A 80 25.45 -8.53 -2.32
N HIS A 81 25.77 -8.31 -3.60
CA HIS A 81 25.71 -9.36 -4.64
C HIS A 81 27.08 -9.73 -5.23
N GLY A 82 28.14 -8.95 -4.97
CA GLY A 82 29.48 -9.20 -5.51
C GLY A 82 29.60 -9.03 -7.02
N GLU A 83 28.65 -8.33 -7.64
CA GLU A 83 28.55 -8.14 -9.08
C GLU A 83 28.75 -6.66 -9.43
N ALA A 84 29.47 -6.38 -10.53
CA ALA A 84 29.47 -5.05 -11.12
C ALA A 84 28.48 -5.04 -12.29
N ALA A 85 27.41 -4.24 -12.17
CA ALA A 85 26.37 -4.12 -13.20
C ALA A 85 26.91 -3.61 -14.56
N TYR A 86 28.07 -2.93 -14.54
CA TYR A 86 28.75 -2.46 -15.73
C TYR A 86 30.23 -2.83 -15.69
N HIS A 87 30.64 -3.69 -16.61
CA HIS A 87 32.04 -3.89 -16.96
C HIS A 87 32.31 -3.10 -18.25
N ASN A 88 33.32 -2.21 -18.25
CA ASN A 88 33.91 -1.67 -19.47
C ASN A 88 35.17 -2.46 -19.81
#